data_AF-A0A1E1MF57-F1
#
_entry.id   AF-A0A1E1MF57-F1
#
_cell.length_a   1.000
_cell.length_b   1.000
_cell.length_c   1.000
_cell.angle_alpha   90.00
_cell.angle_beta   90.00
_cell.angle_gamma   90.00
#
_symmetry.space_group_name_H-M   'P 1'
#
loop_
_entity.id
_entity.type
_entity.pdbx_description
1 polymer ?
#
loop_
_entity_poly.entity_id
_entity_poly.type
_entity_poly.pdbx_seq_one_letter_code
_entity_poly.pdbx_strand_id
1 'polypeptide(L)'
;MALNRKYAALPDLDSAPDIYETPDLTDDNSTAPTGRDRSESTSSSYKDFDEEENDAPGISRSRLHPDEARTLFSPAQIDARDVDFSDRVTAKKKSYKASTRRQRRKEDGTEEYGDFSDDEDGESLERKLARLRREIEEVKEEYGRRLAEKENAGEDEKIDLGQDLTDLNRMLDGMSTVRGSKSIGAKFAKDLGTGVKANGPPQTSPANGESATYTITYAPTYQQSHALAKAADFDGRLALIEKALGISAAELPSSTTNGVLRAMLPTLDTLQRQISVISESTPASLDSISRRVRALTQEAERLEDSRKAAKAAQDALRAAGGDTDAEDGEDSEQSAKINALYGTLKTIEDLAPLLPSLIDRLRSLRAIHADAATASDSLDRVEKQQTGMADDIQKWREGLEKVEEALKQGECMMRGNMKAVEAWVKELEQKMEQL
;
A
#
# COMPACT_ATOMS: atom_id res chain seq x y z
N MET A 1 16.51 -10.24 -46.33
CA MET A 1 15.33 -9.41 -46.05
C MET A 1 14.10 -10.20 -46.44
N ALA A 2 13.20 -10.49 -45.50
CA ALA A 2 11.99 -11.24 -45.78
C ALA A 2 10.97 -10.30 -46.44
N LEU A 3 10.68 -10.50 -47.73
CA LEU A 3 9.65 -9.72 -48.43
C LEU A 3 8.29 -9.98 -47.75
N ASN A 4 7.77 -8.95 -47.08
CA ASN A 4 6.47 -9.01 -46.42
C ASN A 4 5.37 -9.25 -47.46
N ARG A 5 4.61 -10.35 -47.30
CA ARG A 5 3.53 -10.75 -48.24
C ARG A 5 2.48 -9.67 -48.50
N LYS A 6 2.29 -8.73 -47.56
CA LYS A 6 1.37 -7.59 -47.70
C LYS A 6 1.78 -6.64 -48.81
N TYR A 7 3.08 -6.50 -49.08
CA TYR A 7 3.61 -5.50 -50.01
C TYR A 7 4.02 -6.12 -51.36
N ALA A 8 4.19 -7.44 -51.45
CA ALA A 8 4.68 -8.13 -52.65
C ALA A 8 3.87 -7.92 -53.95
N ALA A 9 2.61 -7.45 -53.84
CA ALA A 9 1.76 -7.17 -55.00
C ALA A 9 1.87 -5.72 -55.53
N LEU A 10 2.59 -4.84 -54.81
CA LEU A 10 2.84 -3.47 -55.28
C LEU A 10 4.05 -3.45 -56.22
N PRO A 11 3.94 -2.83 -57.41
CA PRO A 11 5.12 -2.54 -58.24
C PRO A 11 5.99 -1.47 -57.55
N ASP A 12 7.31 -1.53 -57.76
CA ASP A 12 8.31 -0.56 -57.26
C ASP A 12 8.58 -0.60 -55.74
N LEU A 13 8.89 -1.79 -55.19
CA LEU A 13 9.39 -1.91 -53.82
C LEU A 13 10.90 -1.70 -53.75
N ASP A 14 11.30 -0.74 -52.92
CA ASP A 14 12.70 -0.47 -52.61
C ASP A 14 13.33 -1.64 -51.83
N SER A 15 14.57 -2.00 -52.19
CA SER A 15 15.40 -3.02 -51.53
C SER A 15 16.51 -2.41 -50.67
N ALA A 16 16.48 -1.08 -50.49
CA ALA A 16 17.33 -0.37 -49.55
C ALA A 16 17.18 -0.91 -48.11
N PRO A 17 18.21 -0.74 -47.26
CA PRO A 17 18.06 -0.99 -45.83
C PRO A 17 16.94 -0.14 -45.24
N ASP A 18 16.11 -0.76 -44.39
CA ASP A 18 14.98 -0.12 -43.72
C ASP A 18 15.40 1.08 -42.84
N ILE A 19 16.65 1.06 -42.34
CA ILE A 19 17.20 2.06 -41.42
C ILE A 19 18.61 2.43 -41.89
N TYR A 20 18.83 3.72 -42.15
CA TYR A 20 20.15 4.30 -42.37
C TYR A 20 20.56 5.05 -41.11
N GLU A 21 21.31 4.39 -40.24
CA GLU A 21 21.82 4.96 -38.99
C GLU A 21 23.33 5.24 -39.08
N THR A 22 23.77 6.26 -38.34
CA THR A 22 25.19 6.45 -38.06
C THR A 22 25.67 5.31 -37.17
N PRO A 23 26.87 4.75 -37.38
CA PRO A 23 27.38 3.67 -36.55
C PRO A 23 27.37 4.10 -35.08
N ASP A 24 26.82 3.26 -34.20
CA ASP A 24 26.75 3.51 -32.77
C ASP A 24 28.15 3.87 -32.25
N LEU A 25 28.30 5.13 -31.87
CA LEU A 25 29.44 5.57 -31.09
C LEU A 25 29.28 4.89 -29.74
N THR A 26 30.30 4.13 -29.31
CA THR A 26 30.33 3.49 -28.00
C THR A 26 30.50 4.55 -26.92
N ASP A 27 29.45 5.34 -26.66
CA ASP A 27 29.40 6.33 -25.59
C ASP A 27 29.42 5.66 -24.19
N ASP A 28 29.21 4.34 -24.13
CA ASP A 28 29.20 3.50 -22.92
C ASP A 28 30.57 3.22 -22.30
N ASN A 29 31.68 3.70 -22.88
CA ASN A 29 33.00 3.62 -22.25
C ASN A 29 33.40 4.88 -21.45
N SER A 30 32.49 5.87 -21.36
CA SER A 30 32.72 7.07 -20.54
C SER A 30 32.43 6.81 -19.07
N THR A 31 33.50 6.72 -18.28
CA THR A 31 33.49 6.76 -16.80
C THR A 31 33.27 8.17 -16.25
N ALA A 32 32.85 9.13 -17.09
CA ALA A 32 32.51 10.47 -16.62
C ALA A 32 31.13 10.43 -15.96
N PRO A 33 31.02 10.66 -14.63
CA PRO A 33 29.72 10.77 -14.00
C PRO A 33 29.06 12.02 -14.56
N THR A 34 28.07 11.84 -15.44
CA THR A 34 27.21 12.95 -15.87
C THR A 34 26.55 13.51 -14.62
N GLY A 35 27.03 14.67 -14.20
CA GLY A 35 26.70 15.28 -12.94
C GLY A 35 25.22 15.64 -12.84
N ARG A 36 24.68 15.34 -11.65
CA ARG A 36 23.58 16.02 -10.97
C ARG A 36 22.23 16.03 -11.69
N ASP A 37 21.52 14.91 -11.54
CA ASP A 37 20.16 14.98 -11.02
C ASP A 37 20.17 14.44 -9.59
N ARG A 38 20.18 15.37 -8.63
CA ARG A 38 19.84 15.06 -7.25
C ARG A 38 18.37 14.70 -7.22
N SER A 39 18.06 13.41 -7.33
CA SER A 39 16.74 12.89 -6.96
C SER A 39 16.59 13.07 -5.45
N GLU A 40 15.85 14.10 -5.06
CA GLU A 40 15.35 14.23 -3.70
C GLU A 40 14.29 13.16 -3.47
N SER A 41 14.55 12.29 -2.48
CA SER A 41 13.59 11.33 -1.86
C SER A 41 13.36 10.07 -2.72
N THR A 42 13.51 8.85 -2.23
CA THR A 42 13.08 8.29 -0.95
C THR A 42 13.91 7.03 -0.67
N SER A 43 14.24 6.76 0.60
CA SER A 43 14.96 5.56 1.10
C SER A 43 16.49 5.67 1.15
N SER A 44 17.01 6.53 2.05
CA SER A 44 18.37 6.32 2.57
C SER A 44 18.29 5.32 3.73
N SER A 45 18.28 4.03 3.39
CA SER A 45 18.61 2.97 4.33
C SER A 45 20.06 3.19 4.80
N TYR A 46 20.22 3.36 6.11
CA TYR A 46 21.48 3.48 6.85
C TYR A 46 22.68 2.84 6.15
N LYS A 47 23.58 3.66 5.62
CA LYS A 47 24.99 3.29 5.53
C LYS A 47 25.89 4.49 5.70
N ASP A 48 26.74 4.31 6.69
CA ASP A 48 27.88 5.08 7.14
C ASP A 48 28.91 5.18 6.00
N PHE A 49 28.96 6.35 5.38
CA PHE A 49 30.12 6.78 4.61
C PHE A 49 30.49 8.13 5.21
N ASP A 50 31.52 8.09 6.05
CA ASP A 50 32.30 9.27 6.41
C ASP A 50 32.89 9.85 5.12
N GLU A 51 32.14 10.74 4.49
CA GLU A 51 32.67 11.63 3.47
C GLU A 51 33.41 12.76 4.20
N GLU A 52 34.74 12.64 4.25
CA GLU A 52 35.72 13.69 4.57
C GLU A 52 35.65 14.91 3.61
N GLU A 53 34.48 15.20 3.02
CA GLU A 53 34.27 16.23 2.01
C GLU A 53 32.96 17.01 2.24
N ASN A 54 32.67 17.39 3.48
CA ASN A 54 31.54 18.29 3.76
C ASN A 54 31.84 19.38 4.79
N ASP A 55 33.10 19.82 4.85
CA ASP A 55 33.50 21.02 5.58
C ASP A 55 33.13 22.30 4.80
N ALA A 56 31.84 22.51 4.54
CA ALA A 56 31.34 23.86 4.31
C ALA A 56 31.23 24.54 5.69
N PRO A 57 32.08 25.52 6.03
CA PRO A 57 32.08 26.12 7.37
C PRO A 57 30.74 26.82 7.61
N GLY A 58 29.96 26.33 8.58
CA GLY A 58 28.72 26.96 9.05
C GLY A 58 27.42 26.18 8.80
N ILE A 59 27.45 25.03 8.10
CA ILE A 59 26.24 24.21 7.87
C ILE A 59 26.38 22.88 8.60
N SER A 60 25.66 22.72 9.72
CA SER A 60 25.50 21.41 10.35
C SER A 60 24.52 20.57 9.53
N ARG A 61 25.00 19.46 8.94
CA ARG A 61 24.20 18.52 8.16
C ARG A 61 23.88 17.26 8.97
N SER A 62 23.49 17.42 10.23
CA SER A 62 23.06 16.29 11.07
C SER A 62 21.89 15.57 10.38
N ARG A 63 22.09 14.30 10.03
CA ARG A 63 21.02 13.47 9.45
C ARG A 63 19.98 13.16 10.53
N LEU A 64 18.71 13.22 10.18
CA LEU A 64 17.63 12.84 11.08
C LEU A 64 17.53 11.31 11.09
N HIS A 65 17.68 10.70 12.26
CA HIS A 65 17.42 9.28 12.47
C HIS A 65 15.96 9.12 12.93
N PRO A 66 15.01 8.79 12.03
CA PRO A 66 13.59 8.80 12.35
C PRO A 66 13.23 7.76 13.40
N ASP A 67 13.93 6.62 13.44
CA ASP A 67 13.65 5.56 14.41
C ASP A 67 14.13 5.95 15.82
N GLU A 68 15.29 6.57 15.94
CA GLU A 68 15.80 7.12 17.21
C GLU A 68 14.95 8.32 17.67
N ALA A 69 14.59 9.22 16.75
CA ALA A 69 13.68 10.31 17.06
C ALA A 69 12.32 9.77 17.52
N ARG A 70 11.80 8.71 16.89
CA ARG A 70 10.55 8.05 17.30
C ARG A 70 10.63 7.49 18.71
N THR A 71 11.73 6.85 19.10
CA THR A 71 11.85 6.34 20.48
C THR A 71 11.87 7.48 21.49
N LEU A 72 12.58 8.58 21.17
CA LEU A 72 12.66 9.78 22.02
C LEU A 72 11.33 10.50 22.19
N PHE A 73 10.53 10.62 21.11
CA PHE A 73 9.24 11.33 21.15
C PHE A 73 8.03 10.43 21.44
N SER A 74 8.16 9.10 21.36
CA SER A 74 7.06 8.16 21.67
C SER A 74 6.43 8.30 23.07
N PRO A 75 7.17 8.60 24.16
CA PRO A 75 6.57 8.78 25.49
C PRO A 75 5.98 10.17 25.71
N ALA A 76 6.26 11.14 24.82
CA ALA A 76 5.75 12.50 24.96
C ALA A 76 4.30 12.57 24.47
N GLN A 77 3.38 12.95 25.36
CA GLN A 77 1.98 13.22 25.00
C GLN A 77 1.76 14.73 24.99
N ILE A 78 1.06 15.23 23.97
CA ILE A 78 0.76 16.65 23.80
C ILE A 78 -0.73 16.86 24.04
N ASP A 79 -1.08 17.67 25.04
CA ASP A 79 -2.45 18.13 25.26
C ASP A 79 -2.66 19.46 24.53
N ALA A 80 -3.66 19.46 23.64
CA ALA A 80 -4.04 20.58 22.79
C ALA A 80 -5.44 21.16 23.12
N ARG A 81 -6.10 20.67 24.17
CA ARG A 81 -7.52 20.99 24.42
C ARG A 81 -7.79 22.45 24.77
N ASP A 82 -6.87 23.08 25.50
CA ASP A 82 -7.02 24.46 25.97
C ASP A 82 -6.18 25.47 25.18
N VAL A 83 -5.64 25.10 24.01
CA VAL A 83 -4.70 25.95 23.28
C VAL A 83 -5.45 27.06 22.53
N ASP A 84 -5.04 28.31 22.76
CA ASP A 84 -5.61 29.49 22.12
C ASP A 84 -4.47 30.36 21.56
N PHE A 85 -4.37 30.39 20.23
CA PHE A 85 -3.43 31.25 19.48
C PHE A 85 -4.09 32.53 18.96
N SER A 86 -5.37 32.77 19.30
CA SER A 86 -5.93 34.09 19.06
C SER A 86 -5.12 35.08 19.91
N ASP A 87 -4.55 36.10 19.27
CA ASP A 87 -3.55 37.03 19.83
C ASP A 87 -4.14 38.00 20.88
N ARG A 88 -4.97 37.46 21.78
CA ARG A 88 -5.67 38.15 22.85
C ARG A 88 -4.71 38.38 24.01
N VAL A 89 -4.08 39.55 24.00
CA VAL A 89 -3.09 40.02 24.99
C VAL A 89 -3.62 40.07 26.44
N THR A 90 -4.95 39.96 26.66
CA THR A 90 -5.58 40.10 27.98
C THR A 90 -5.72 38.78 28.77
N ALA A 91 -5.45 37.63 28.17
CA ALA A 91 -5.53 36.32 28.84
C ALA A 91 -4.15 35.66 28.91
N LYS A 92 -3.90 34.87 29.97
CA LYS A 92 -2.67 34.06 30.08
C LYS A 92 -2.53 33.21 28.80
N LYS A 93 -1.41 33.36 28.10
CA LYS A 93 -1.14 32.70 26.81
C LYS A 93 -1.30 31.18 27.00
N LYS A 94 -2.26 30.58 26.30
CA LYS A 94 -2.52 29.15 26.38
C LYS A 94 -1.77 28.42 25.26
N SER A 95 -0.67 27.77 25.60
CA SER A 95 0.15 26.99 24.65
C SER A 95 -0.08 25.49 24.79
N TYR A 96 0.40 24.71 23.83
CA TYR A 96 0.48 23.24 23.95
C TYR A 96 1.16 22.85 25.26
N LYS A 97 0.60 21.86 25.95
CA LYS A 97 1.21 21.25 27.12
C LYS A 97 1.80 19.90 26.73
N ALA A 98 3.12 19.79 26.76
CA ALA A 98 3.81 18.52 26.57
C ALA A 98 4.05 17.89 27.94
N SER A 99 3.56 16.67 28.15
CA SER A 99 3.85 15.87 29.34
C SER A 99 4.68 14.66 28.94
N THR A 100 5.91 14.59 29.46
CA THR A 100 6.78 13.41 29.32
C THR A 100 6.53 12.50 30.51
N ARG A 101 5.75 11.43 30.28
CA ARG A 101 5.33 10.47 31.31
C ARG A 101 6.53 9.67 31.84
N ARG A 102 7.10 10.04 33.00
CA ARG A 102 8.06 9.18 33.72
C ARG A 102 7.32 8.00 34.36
N GLN A 103 7.71 6.77 34.05
CA GLN A 103 7.22 5.57 34.73
C GLN A 103 7.93 5.39 36.07
N ARG A 104 7.17 5.22 37.16
CA ARG A 104 7.66 4.58 38.39
C ARG A 104 6.84 3.33 38.66
N ARG A 105 7.54 2.21 38.83
CA ARG A 105 6.95 0.91 39.21
C ARG A 105 7.05 0.79 40.73
N LYS A 106 5.91 0.66 41.42
CA LYS A 106 5.88 0.38 42.86
C LYS A 106 6.19 -1.11 43.13
N GLU A 107 6.57 -1.41 44.37
CA GLU A 107 6.88 -2.77 44.85
C GLU A 107 5.70 -3.75 44.72
N ASP A 108 4.47 -3.24 44.64
CA ASP A 108 3.22 -4.00 44.45
C ASP A 108 2.85 -4.24 42.97
N GLY A 109 3.79 -4.04 42.04
CA GLY A 109 3.60 -4.34 40.61
C GLY A 109 2.63 -3.42 39.85
N THR A 110 2.02 -2.45 40.53
CA THR A 110 1.18 -1.41 39.92
C THR A 110 2.03 -0.28 39.34
N GLU A 111 1.80 0.03 38.06
CA GLU A 111 2.43 1.15 37.37
C GLU A 111 1.70 2.44 37.72
N GLU A 112 2.37 3.34 38.44
CA GLU A 112 1.83 4.66 38.75
C GLU A 112 2.28 5.65 37.67
N TYR A 113 1.30 6.16 36.92
CA TYR A 113 1.51 7.19 35.91
C TYR A 113 1.20 8.55 36.53
N GLY A 114 2.21 9.40 36.73
CA GLY A 114 2.00 10.73 37.29
C GLY A 114 3.25 11.61 37.24
N ASP A 115 3.01 12.91 37.10
CA ASP A 115 4.01 13.94 37.33
C ASP A 115 4.17 14.13 38.86
N PHE A 116 5.36 13.83 39.37
CA PHE A 116 5.69 14.01 40.79
C PHE A 116 6.39 15.35 41.05
N SER A 117 6.41 16.26 40.07
CA SER A 117 6.90 17.63 40.25
C SER A 117 5.91 18.40 41.14
N ASP A 118 6.21 18.42 42.43
CA ASP A 118 5.35 18.93 43.52
C ASP A 118 5.25 20.46 43.58
N ASP A 119 5.79 21.20 42.60
CA ASP A 119 6.16 22.60 42.84
C ASP A 119 5.46 23.66 41.96
N GLU A 120 4.78 23.33 40.85
CA GLU A 120 4.17 24.38 39.99
C GLU A 120 2.72 24.18 39.55
N ASP A 121 2.14 22.98 39.70
CA ASP A 121 0.75 22.74 39.28
C ASP A 121 -0.17 22.64 40.50
N GLY A 122 -1.14 23.56 40.58
CA GLY A 122 -2.17 23.59 41.62
C GLY A 122 -2.74 22.19 41.87
N GLU A 123 -2.80 21.82 43.14
CA GLU A 123 -3.17 20.49 43.64
C GLU A 123 -4.23 19.80 42.77
N SER A 124 -3.93 18.58 42.30
CA SER A 124 -4.89 17.74 41.60
C SER A 124 -6.20 17.69 42.40
N LEU A 125 -7.35 17.68 41.72
CA LEU A 125 -8.65 17.71 42.41
C LEU A 125 -8.80 16.60 43.47
N GLU A 126 -8.14 15.46 43.25
CA GLU A 126 -8.06 14.35 44.20
C GLU A 126 -7.21 14.70 45.43
N ARG A 127 -6.02 15.29 45.24
CA ARG A 127 -5.17 15.76 46.35
C ARG A 127 -5.85 16.90 47.13
N LYS A 128 -6.55 17.80 46.42
CA LYS A 128 -7.34 18.87 47.02
C LYS A 128 -8.52 18.33 47.84
N LEU A 129 -9.22 17.31 47.35
CA LEU A 129 -10.31 16.65 48.07
C LEU A 129 -9.80 15.90 49.30
N ALA A 130 -8.65 15.21 49.18
CA ALA A 130 -8.00 14.55 50.31
C ALA A 130 -7.54 15.54 51.39
N ARG A 131 -7.00 16.70 51.00
CA ARG A 131 -6.67 17.78 51.93
C ARG A 131 -7.91 18.33 52.62
N LEU A 132 -8.95 18.68 51.87
CA LEU A 132 -10.21 19.20 52.44
C LEU A 132 -10.85 18.20 53.40
N ARG A 133 -10.80 16.90 53.09
CA ARG A 133 -11.26 15.84 54.00
C ARG A 133 -10.48 15.86 55.32
N ARG A 134 -9.16 16.02 55.26
CA ARG A 134 -8.32 16.12 56.45
C ARG A 134 -8.62 17.39 57.25
N GLU A 135 -8.75 18.53 56.58
CA GLU A 135 -9.09 19.81 57.23
C GLU A 135 -10.47 19.76 57.90
N ILE A 136 -11.47 19.13 57.28
CA ILE A 136 -12.80 18.95 57.86
C ILE A 136 -12.77 18.01 59.07
N GLU A 137 -11.99 16.92 59.02
CA GLU A 137 -11.85 16.02 60.18
C GLU A 137 -11.11 16.72 61.33
N GLU A 138 -10.09 17.53 61.05
CA GLU A 138 -9.39 18.35 62.05
C GLU A 138 -10.34 19.36 62.72
N VAL A 139 -11.17 20.07 61.94
CA VAL A 139 -12.17 21.00 62.47
C VAL A 139 -13.23 20.27 63.32
N LYS A 140 -13.61 19.05 62.94
CA LYS A 140 -14.55 18.22 63.70
C LYS A 140 -13.95 17.76 65.04
N GLU A 141 -12.68 17.38 65.07
CA GLU A 141 -11.97 17.04 66.31
C GLU A 141 -11.84 18.25 67.24
N GLU A 142 -11.53 19.44 66.70
CA GLU A 142 -11.49 20.67 67.50
C GLU A 142 -12.87 21.04 68.07
N TYR A 143 -13.94 20.87 67.29
CA TYR A 143 -15.31 21.11 67.75
C TYR A 143 -15.69 20.13 68.88
N GLY A 144 -15.35 18.84 68.73
CA GLY A 144 -15.57 17.83 69.77
C GLY A 144 -14.80 18.14 71.06
N ARG A 145 -13.55 18.61 70.95
CA ARG A 145 -12.74 19.03 72.10
C ARG A 145 -13.35 20.23 72.83
N ARG A 146 -13.84 21.23 72.09
CA ARG A 146 -14.55 22.39 72.67
C ARG A 146 -15.88 22.02 73.30
N LEU A 147 -16.59 21.02 72.75
CA LEU A 147 -17.84 20.54 73.34
C LEU A 147 -17.59 19.86 74.70
N ALA A 148 -16.53 19.03 74.79
CA ALA A 148 -16.12 18.38 76.03
C ALA A 148 -15.58 19.37 77.08
N GLU A 149 -14.92 20.45 76.66
CA GLU A 149 -14.51 21.55 77.55
C GLU A 149 -15.71 22.37 78.03
N LYS A 150 -16.71 22.61 77.17
CA LYS A 150 -17.96 23.30 77.51
C LYS A 150 -18.93 22.47 78.36
N GLU A 151 -18.87 21.14 78.31
CA GLU A 151 -19.66 20.28 79.21
C GLU A 151 -19.25 20.45 80.70
N ASN A 152 -18.04 20.97 80.96
CA ASN A 152 -17.55 21.31 82.30
C ASN A 152 -17.84 22.77 82.72
N ALA A 153 -18.33 23.62 81.83
CA ALA A 153 -18.65 25.02 82.09
C ALA A 153 -20.10 25.29 81.67
N GLY A 154 -21.03 25.18 82.62
CA GLY A 154 -22.47 25.23 82.37
C GLY A 154 -22.94 26.47 81.60
N GLU A 155 -23.83 26.19 80.64
CA GLU A 155 -24.75 27.07 79.90
C GLU A 155 -24.14 28.04 78.85
N ASP A 156 -24.35 27.73 77.55
CA ASP A 156 -25.03 28.61 76.59
C ASP A 156 -25.24 27.93 75.21
N GLU A 157 -26.20 28.49 74.45
CA GLU A 157 -26.78 28.07 73.16
C GLU A 157 -25.92 27.11 72.29
N LYS A 158 -26.47 25.90 72.10
CA LYS A 158 -25.97 24.93 71.12
C LYS A 158 -26.30 25.43 69.70
N ILE A 159 -25.41 26.21 69.10
CA ILE A 159 -25.40 26.33 67.63
C ILE A 159 -24.99 24.95 67.12
N ASP A 160 -25.86 24.27 66.39
CA ASP A 160 -25.67 22.90 65.92
C ASP A 160 -24.71 22.81 64.71
N LEU A 161 -23.51 23.39 64.85
CA LEU A 161 -22.43 23.28 63.88
C LEU A 161 -21.96 21.83 63.70
N GLY A 162 -22.29 20.96 64.66
CA GLY A 162 -22.04 19.52 64.57
C GLY A 162 -22.84 18.88 63.44
N GLN A 163 -24.14 19.20 63.33
CA GLN A 163 -24.96 18.77 62.20
C GLN A 163 -24.41 19.30 60.87
N ASP A 164 -24.06 20.59 60.79
CA ASP A 164 -23.51 21.19 59.57
C ASP A 164 -22.20 20.54 59.12
N LEU A 165 -21.29 20.22 60.05
CA LEU A 165 -20.04 19.49 59.77
C LEU A 165 -20.30 18.06 59.29
N THR A 166 -21.29 17.38 59.87
CA THR A 166 -21.68 16.03 59.40
C THR A 166 -22.33 16.07 58.02
N ASP A 167 -23.11 17.10 57.72
CA ASP A 167 -23.70 17.31 56.40
C ASP A 167 -22.63 17.65 55.35
N LEU A 168 -21.64 18.47 55.69
CA LEU A 168 -20.47 18.75 54.84
C LEU A 168 -19.68 17.47 54.53
N ASN A 169 -19.45 16.61 55.53
CA ASN A 169 -18.77 15.34 55.34
C ASN A 169 -19.60 14.38 54.47
N ARG A 170 -20.93 14.33 54.66
CA ARG A 170 -21.85 13.57 53.81
C ARG A 170 -21.87 14.07 52.37
N MET A 171 -21.81 15.39 52.15
CA MET A 171 -21.73 15.99 50.82
C MET A 171 -20.40 15.66 50.14
N LEU A 172 -19.29 15.69 50.88
CA LEU A 172 -17.97 15.35 50.36
C LEU A 172 -17.86 13.86 50.01
N ASP A 173 -18.39 12.97 50.85
CA ASP A 173 -18.48 11.53 50.56
C ASP A 173 -19.44 11.24 49.40
N GLY A 174 -20.53 11.99 49.26
CA GLY A 174 -21.41 11.94 48.09
C GLY A 174 -20.69 12.32 46.80
N MET A 175 -19.83 13.34 46.83
CA MET A 175 -19.03 13.75 45.67
C MET A 175 -17.93 12.75 45.32
N SER A 176 -17.36 12.08 46.32
CA SER A 176 -16.37 11.02 46.15
C SER A 176 -16.98 9.74 45.54
N THR A 177 -18.14 9.30 46.05
CA THR A 177 -18.83 8.08 45.58
C THR A 177 -19.40 8.21 44.18
N VAL A 178 -19.91 9.37 43.78
CA VAL A 178 -20.35 9.66 42.40
C VAL A 178 -19.19 9.50 41.39
N ARG A 179 -17.94 9.71 41.83
CA ARG A 179 -16.73 9.56 41.00
C ARG A 179 -16.07 8.19 41.09
N GLY A 180 -16.37 7.40 42.13
CA GLY A 180 -15.95 5.99 42.27
C GLY A 180 -16.64 5.02 41.29
N SER A 181 -17.61 5.51 40.50
CA SER A 181 -18.15 4.77 39.36
C SER A 181 -17.08 4.70 38.26
N LYS A 182 -16.27 3.64 38.34
CA LYS A 182 -15.22 3.24 37.39
C LYS A 182 -15.57 3.71 35.98
N SER A 183 -14.69 4.55 35.46
CA SER A 183 -14.77 5.17 34.15
C SER A 183 -15.28 4.20 33.09
N ILE A 184 -16.26 4.67 32.31
CA ILE A 184 -16.80 3.98 31.14
C ILE A 184 -15.68 3.49 30.21
N GLY A 185 -14.52 4.17 30.20
CA GLY A 185 -13.32 3.76 29.46
C GLY A 185 -12.72 2.40 29.88
N ALA A 186 -12.79 2.00 31.14
CA ALA A 186 -12.31 0.67 31.58
C ALA A 186 -13.26 -0.46 31.14
N LYS A 187 -14.57 -0.15 31.03
CA LYS A 187 -15.56 -1.09 30.48
C LYS A 187 -15.42 -1.20 28.96
N PHE A 188 -15.15 -0.07 28.29
CA PHE A 188 -14.93 -0.03 26.85
C PHE A 188 -13.64 -0.76 26.42
N ALA A 189 -12.54 -0.61 27.17
CA ALA A 189 -11.30 -1.37 26.93
C ALA A 189 -11.48 -2.88 27.15
N LYS A 190 -12.34 -3.27 28.10
CA LYS A 190 -12.69 -4.68 28.34
C LYS A 190 -13.58 -5.25 27.23
N ASP A 191 -14.54 -4.47 26.72
CA ASP A 191 -15.40 -4.86 25.58
C ASP A 191 -14.66 -4.92 24.25
N LEU A 192 -13.64 -4.06 24.03
CA LEU A 192 -12.76 -4.15 22.86
C LEU A 192 -11.80 -5.35 22.96
N GLY A 193 -11.36 -5.71 24.17
CA GLY A 193 -10.51 -6.89 24.41
C GLY A 193 -11.23 -8.23 24.24
N THR A 194 -12.56 -8.25 24.36
CA THR A 194 -13.39 -9.41 24.06
C THR A 194 -14.17 -9.17 22.77
N GLY A 195 -13.49 -9.41 21.64
CA GLY A 195 -13.97 -9.14 20.29
C GLY A 195 -15.48 -9.35 20.09
N VAL A 196 -16.12 -8.28 19.59
CA VAL A 196 -17.39 -8.22 18.85
C VAL A 196 -18.20 -9.52 18.92
N LYS A 197 -18.93 -9.73 20.03
CA LYS A 197 -20.09 -10.62 19.99
C LYS A 197 -21.21 -9.88 19.28
N ALA A 198 -21.37 -10.19 18.00
CA ALA A 198 -22.53 -9.78 17.22
C ALA A 198 -23.80 -10.19 17.98
N ASN A 199 -24.67 -9.21 18.28
CA ASN A 199 -26.02 -9.43 18.77
C ASN A 199 -26.79 -10.30 17.77
N GLY A 200 -26.92 -11.59 18.04
CA GLY A 200 -27.95 -12.45 17.47
C GLY A 200 -29.15 -12.50 18.42
N PRO A 201 -30.40 -12.51 17.93
CA PRO A 201 -31.58 -12.59 18.79
C PRO A 201 -31.60 -13.89 19.62
N PRO A 202 -32.20 -13.90 20.81
CA PRO A 202 -32.18 -15.04 21.72
C PRO A 202 -32.93 -16.23 21.09
N GLN A 203 -32.22 -17.34 20.90
CA GLN A 203 -32.81 -18.58 20.42
C GLN A 203 -33.79 -19.15 21.47
N THR A 204 -35.05 -19.27 21.07
CA THR A 204 -36.04 -20.11 21.74
C THR A 204 -35.76 -21.59 21.44
N SER A 205 -35.97 -22.44 22.44
CA SER A 205 -35.77 -23.90 22.47
C SER A 205 -36.40 -24.67 21.29
N PRO A 206 -35.89 -25.88 20.95
CA PRO A 206 -36.29 -26.60 19.75
C PRO A 206 -37.63 -27.31 19.95
N ALA A 207 -38.54 -27.14 18.99
CA ALA A 207 -39.71 -27.99 18.81
C ALA A 207 -39.35 -29.15 17.88
N ASN A 208 -39.87 -30.33 18.22
CA ASN A 208 -39.73 -31.60 17.52
C ASN A 208 -40.11 -31.54 16.02
N GLY A 209 -39.29 -32.20 15.18
CA GLY A 209 -39.70 -32.72 13.87
C GLY A 209 -39.22 -31.91 12.65
N GLU A 210 -38.28 -32.52 11.92
CA GLU A 210 -37.87 -32.27 10.51
C GLU A 210 -36.74 -31.28 10.17
N SER A 211 -35.72 -31.88 9.52
CA SER A 211 -34.47 -31.37 8.94
C SER A 211 -33.57 -30.51 9.83
N ALA A 212 -32.45 -31.10 10.28
CA ALA A 212 -31.35 -30.38 10.89
C ALA A 212 -30.83 -29.30 9.92
N THR A 213 -31.28 -28.06 10.10
CA THR A 213 -30.82 -26.92 9.31
C THR A 213 -29.45 -26.51 9.84
N TYR A 214 -28.40 -26.96 9.14
CA TYR A 214 -27.03 -26.57 9.44
C TYR A 214 -26.83 -25.12 8.98
N THR A 215 -26.94 -24.17 9.90
CA THR A 215 -26.63 -22.76 9.63
C THR A 215 -25.11 -22.58 9.62
N ILE A 216 -24.52 -22.62 8.44
CA ILE A 216 -23.10 -22.28 8.25
C ILE A 216 -22.99 -20.75 8.36
N THR A 217 -22.64 -20.25 9.54
CA THR A 217 -22.24 -18.85 9.73
C THR A 217 -20.89 -18.64 9.07
N TYR A 218 -20.91 -18.21 7.81
CA TYR A 218 -19.73 -17.81 7.05
C TYR A 218 -19.47 -16.31 7.24
N ALA A 219 -18.28 -15.96 7.75
CA ALA A 219 -17.82 -14.58 7.86
C ALA A 219 -16.94 -14.23 6.64
N PRO A 220 -17.47 -13.57 5.59
CA PRO A 220 -16.72 -13.29 4.35
C PRO A 220 -15.49 -12.40 4.57
N THR A 221 -15.55 -11.49 5.53
CA THR A 221 -14.44 -10.59 5.90
C THR A 221 -13.25 -11.33 6.50
N TYR A 222 -13.48 -12.49 7.13
CA TYR A 222 -12.41 -13.31 7.71
C TYR A 222 -11.53 -13.94 6.62
N GLN A 223 -12.12 -14.38 5.50
CA GLN A 223 -11.32 -14.95 4.40
C GLN A 223 -10.47 -13.89 3.70
N GLN A 224 -11.03 -12.71 3.44
CA GLN A 224 -10.30 -11.62 2.80
C GLN A 224 -9.15 -11.12 3.67
N SER A 225 -9.40 -10.86 4.96
CA SER A 225 -8.35 -10.44 5.90
C SER A 225 -7.26 -11.51 6.07
N HIS A 226 -7.62 -12.79 6.13
CA HIS A 226 -6.64 -13.88 6.21
C HIS A 226 -5.82 -14.05 4.92
N ALA A 227 -6.43 -13.86 3.74
CA ALA A 227 -5.70 -13.86 2.47
C ALA A 227 -4.73 -12.67 2.37
N LEU A 228 -5.17 -11.47 2.79
CA LEU A 228 -4.32 -10.28 2.85
C LEU A 228 -3.19 -10.41 3.87
N ALA A 229 -3.45 -11.00 5.04
CA ALA A 229 -2.41 -11.28 6.03
C ALA A 229 -1.36 -12.24 5.47
N LYS A 230 -1.77 -13.31 4.79
CA LYS A 230 -0.84 -14.21 4.10
C LYS A 230 -0.05 -13.50 3.01
N ALA A 231 -0.68 -12.62 2.24
CA ALA A 231 0.02 -11.83 1.21
C ALA A 231 1.07 -10.90 1.85
N ALA A 232 0.76 -10.26 2.97
CA ALA A 232 1.71 -9.44 3.73
C ALA A 232 2.86 -10.27 4.32
N ASP A 233 2.61 -11.50 4.79
CA ASP A 233 3.68 -12.41 5.23
C ASP A 233 4.62 -12.79 4.08
N PHE A 234 4.07 -13.04 2.89
CA PHE A 234 4.88 -13.32 1.70
C PHE A 234 5.68 -12.09 1.26
N ASP A 235 5.07 -10.90 1.28
CA ASP A 235 5.73 -9.63 0.98
C ASP A 235 6.86 -9.33 1.97
N GLY A 236 6.63 -9.54 3.28
CA GLY A 236 7.68 -9.40 4.29
C GLY A 236 8.83 -10.39 4.08
N ARG A 237 8.54 -11.65 3.74
CA ARG A 237 9.58 -12.64 3.39
C ARG A 237 10.32 -12.27 2.12
N LEU A 238 9.61 -11.75 1.12
CA LEU A 238 10.17 -11.30 -0.14
C LEU A 238 11.08 -10.08 0.08
N ALA A 239 10.67 -9.10 0.88
CA ALA A 239 11.48 -7.97 1.29
C ALA A 239 12.74 -8.38 2.07
N LEU A 240 12.67 -9.43 2.90
CA LEU A 240 13.86 -10.00 3.55
C LEU A 240 14.82 -10.64 2.55
N ILE A 241 14.28 -11.37 1.57
CA ILE A 241 15.06 -11.99 0.49
C ILE A 241 15.66 -10.91 -0.41
N GLU A 242 14.91 -9.86 -0.75
CA GLU A 242 15.39 -8.69 -1.47
C GLU A 242 16.45 -7.93 -0.69
N LYS A 243 16.31 -7.78 0.64
CA LYS A 243 17.36 -7.17 1.47
C LYS A 243 18.63 -8.02 1.52
N ALA A 244 18.49 -9.35 1.53
CA ALA A 244 19.63 -10.27 1.58
C ALA A 244 20.34 -10.42 0.22
N LEU A 245 19.58 -10.42 -0.87
CA LEU A 245 20.09 -10.50 -2.25
C LEU A 245 20.38 -9.12 -2.86
N GLY A 246 19.91 -8.06 -2.21
CA GLY A 246 19.74 -6.73 -2.77
C GLY A 246 21.03 -6.13 -3.29
N ILE A 247 21.21 -6.26 -4.61
CA ILE A 247 21.95 -5.28 -5.40
C ILE A 247 21.13 -4.01 -5.29
N SER A 248 21.62 -3.03 -4.53
CA SER A 248 20.93 -1.75 -4.39
C SER A 248 20.84 -1.12 -5.79
N ALA A 249 19.74 -0.41 -6.10
CA ALA A 249 19.59 0.27 -7.40
C ALA A 249 20.77 1.21 -7.74
N ALA A 250 21.55 1.62 -6.73
CA ALA A 250 22.78 2.38 -6.85
C ALA A 250 24.01 1.56 -7.32
N GLU A 251 24.02 0.23 -7.17
CA GLU A 251 25.10 -0.69 -7.60
C GLU A 251 24.82 -1.33 -8.97
N LEU A 252 23.65 -1.02 -9.58
CA LEU A 252 23.31 -1.44 -10.94
C LEU A 252 24.36 -1.06 -12.00
N PRO A 253 24.94 0.15 -12.03
CA PRO A 253 25.88 0.51 -13.11
C PRO A 253 27.21 -0.24 -13.04
N SER A 254 27.61 -0.76 -11.86
CA SER A 254 28.84 -1.55 -11.69
C SER A 254 28.64 -3.06 -11.86
N SER A 255 27.39 -3.53 -11.77
CA SER A 255 27.06 -4.97 -11.85
C SER A 255 26.39 -5.37 -13.16
N THR A 256 26.14 -4.43 -14.08
CA THR A 256 25.60 -4.72 -15.41
C THR A 256 26.73 -4.69 -16.43
N THR A 257 26.93 -5.81 -17.12
CA THR A 257 27.61 -5.81 -18.41
C THR A 257 26.50 -5.86 -19.45
N ASN A 258 26.31 -4.78 -20.23
CA ASN A 258 25.27 -4.64 -21.27
C ASN A 258 23.81 -4.56 -20.75
N GLY A 259 23.56 -3.86 -19.65
CA GLY A 259 22.19 -3.57 -19.19
C GLY A 259 21.38 -4.75 -18.62
N VAL A 260 21.97 -5.95 -18.57
CA VAL A 260 21.38 -7.12 -17.90
C VAL A 260 22.09 -7.37 -16.58
N LEU A 261 21.31 -7.54 -15.50
CA LEU A 261 21.82 -7.90 -14.18
C LEU A 261 22.67 -9.16 -14.32
N ARG A 262 23.94 -9.09 -13.92
CA ARG A 262 24.82 -10.26 -13.92
C ARG A 262 24.23 -11.31 -12.98
N ALA A 263 23.92 -12.49 -13.52
CA ALA A 263 23.36 -13.55 -12.71
C ALA A 263 24.35 -13.93 -11.59
N MET A 264 23.87 -13.93 -10.34
CA MET A 264 24.69 -14.19 -9.14
C MET A 264 25.35 -15.57 -9.16
N LEU A 265 24.71 -16.56 -9.79
CA LEU A 265 25.20 -17.93 -9.84
C LEU A 265 26.47 -18.05 -10.71
N PRO A 266 26.51 -17.53 -11.96
CA PRO A 266 27.76 -17.45 -12.72
C PRO A 266 28.89 -16.71 -12.00
N THR A 267 28.62 -15.58 -11.31
CA THR A 267 29.68 -14.87 -10.59
C THR A 267 30.22 -15.66 -9.42
N LEU A 268 29.34 -16.31 -8.65
CA LEU A 268 29.73 -17.18 -7.56
C LEU A 268 30.51 -18.39 -8.06
N ASP A 269 30.11 -18.99 -9.19
CA ASP A 269 30.86 -20.07 -9.84
C ASP A 269 32.24 -19.59 -10.32
N THR A 270 32.36 -18.40 -10.91
CA THR A 270 33.67 -17.85 -11.27
C THR A 270 34.56 -17.59 -10.05
N LEU A 271 34.01 -17.04 -8.96
CA LEU A 271 34.74 -16.84 -7.70
C LEU A 271 35.12 -18.18 -7.07
N GLN A 272 34.22 -19.15 -7.09
CA GLN A 272 34.48 -20.51 -6.62
C GLN A 272 35.60 -21.16 -7.43
N ARG A 273 35.60 -21.03 -8.76
CA ARG A 273 36.70 -21.51 -9.61
C ARG A 273 38.01 -20.80 -9.30
N GLN A 274 37.99 -19.48 -9.09
CA GLN A 274 39.18 -18.72 -8.69
C GLN A 274 39.72 -19.16 -7.33
N ILE A 275 38.84 -19.35 -6.34
CA ILE A 275 39.19 -19.84 -5.01
C ILE A 275 39.71 -21.27 -5.09
N SER A 276 39.09 -22.15 -5.90
CA SER A 276 39.53 -23.52 -6.14
C SER A 276 40.92 -23.55 -6.75
N VAL A 277 41.20 -22.68 -7.73
CA VAL A 277 42.54 -22.53 -8.31
C VAL A 277 43.52 -22.08 -7.23
N ILE A 278 43.20 -21.10 -6.40
CA ILE A 278 44.10 -20.63 -5.34
C ILE A 278 44.32 -21.71 -4.26
N SER A 279 43.30 -22.51 -3.94
CA SER A 279 43.39 -23.53 -2.89
C SER A 279 44.04 -24.83 -3.34
N GLU A 280 43.86 -25.21 -4.61
CA GLU A 280 44.28 -26.50 -5.15
C GLU A 280 45.59 -26.40 -5.95
N SER A 281 45.90 -25.22 -6.50
CA SER A 281 47.14 -25.00 -7.25
C SER A 281 48.25 -24.41 -6.36
N THR A 282 49.26 -25.23 -6.11
CA THR A 282 50.56 -24.74 -5.61
C THR A 282 51.25 -23.98 -6.75
N PRO A 283 52.08 -22.96 -6.47
CA PRO A 283 52.74 -22.17 -7.52
C PRO A 283 53.55 -23.03 -8.51
N ALA A 284 54.06 -24.18 -8.07
CA ALA A 284 54.75 -25.15 -8.93
C ALA A 284 53.83 -25.86 -9.94
N SER A 285 52.56 -26.12 -9.60
CA SER A 285 51.61 -26.74 -10.54
C SER A 285 51.12 -25.74 -11.59
N LEU A 286 50.91 -24.47 -11.23
CA LEU A 286 50.58 -23.39 -12.18
C LEU A 286 51.69 -23.16 -13.21
N ASP A 287 52.95 -23.13 -12.79
CA ASP A 287 54.07 -23.00 -13.72
C ASP A 287 54.17 -24.19 -14.68
N SER A 288 53.89 -25.41 -14.19
CA SER A 288 53.89 -26.61 -15.03
C SER A 288 52.74 -26.61 -16.05
N ILE A 289 51.56 -26.14 -15.65
CA ILE A 289 50.38 -26.02 -16.51
C ILE A 289 50.60 -24.90 -17.52
N SER A 290 51.13 -23.74 -17.12
CA SER A 290 51.48 -22.65 -18.04
C SER A 290 52.47 -23.10 -19.13
N ARG A 291 53.49 -23.89 -18.76
CA ARG A 291 54.42 -24.49 -19.72
C ARG A 291 53.73 -25.46 -20.68
N ARG A 292 52.82 -26.32 -20.19
CA ARG A 292 52.04 -27.22 -21.06
C ARG A 292 51.06 -26.47 -21.95
N VAL A 293 50.41 -25.41 -21.46
CA VAL A 293 49.54 -24.56 -22.27
C VAL A 293 50.33 -23.89 -23.38
N ARG A 294 51.52 -23.33 -23.09
CA ARG A 294 52.40 -22.78 -24.15
C ARG A 294 52.84 -23.83 -25.17
N ALA A 295 53.12 -25.05 -24.73
CA ALA A 295 53.44 -26.15 -25.63
C ALA A 295 52.24 -26.52 -26.51
N LEU A 296 51.04 -26.63 -25.92
CA LEU A 296 49.81 -26.93 -26.65
C LEU A 296 49.39 -25.81 -27.60
N THR A 297 49.57 -24.53 -27.24
CA THR A 297 49.32 -23.42 -28.16
C THR A 297 50.30 -23.46 -29.33
N GLN A 298 51.57 -23.77 -29.07
CA GLN A 298 52.56 -23.92 -30.14
C GLN A 298 52.27 -25.13 -31.04
N GLU A 299 51.79 -26.25 -30.47
CA GLU A 299 51.34 -27.41 -31.23
C GLU A 299 50.08 -27.12 -32.04
N ALA A 300 49.13 -26.33 -31.49
CA ALA A 300 47.94 -25.88 -32.19
C ALA A 300 48.27 -24.93 -33.34
N GLU A 301 49.20 -23.98 -33.16
CA GLU A 301 49.70 -23.09 -34.21
C GLU A 301 50.36 -23.90 -35.33
N ARG A 302 51.20 -24.89 -35.00
CA ARG A 302 51.78 -25.81 -36.01
C ARG A 302 50.71 -26.60 -36.75
N LEU A 303 49.65 -27.03 -36.06
CA LEU A 303 48.51 -27.71 -36.68
C LEU A 303 47.73 -26.76 -37.59
N GLU A 304 47.53 -25.51 -37.19
CA GLU A 304 46.88 -24.51 -38.03
C GLU A 304 47.71 -24.17 -39.27
N ASP A 305 49.02 -24.01 -39.13
CA ASP A 305 49.95 -23.78 -40.24
C ASP A 305 49.95 -24.96 -41.22
N SER A 306 49.98 -26.20 -40.71
CA SER A 306 49.87 -27.39 -41.56
C SER A 306 48.50 -27.52 -42.24
N ARG A 307 47.41 -27.12 -41.57
CA ARG A 307 46.07 -27.09 -42.16
C ARG A 307 45.93 -25.99 -43.21
N LYS A 308 46.52 -24.81 -42.99
CA LYS A 308 46.61 -23.73 -43.98
C LYS A 308 47.44 -24.13 -45.18
N ALA A 309 48.58 -24.80 -44.96
CA ALA A 309 49.40 -25.34 -46.04
C ALA A 309 48.66 -26.42 -46.84
N ALA A 310 47.92 -27.31 -46.16
CA ALA A 310 47.09 -28.32 -46.82
C ALA A 310 45.93 -27.70 -47.62
N LYS A 311 45.26 -26.68 -47.08
CA LYS A 311 44.24 -25.91 -47.81
C LYS A 311 44.82 -25.17 -49.00
N ALA A 312 45.95 -24.48 -48.85
CA ALA A 312 46.62 -23.81 -49.95
C ALA A 312 47.05 -24.79 -51.06
N ALA A 313 47.46 -26.01 -50.69
CA ALA A 313 47.75 -27.08 -51.65
C ALA A 313 46.48 -27.61 -52.34
N GLN A 314 45.36 -27.72 -51.62
CA GLN A 314 44.05 -28.07 -52.20
C GLN A 314 43.52 -26.98 -53.14
N ASP A 315 43.65 -25.71 -52.76
CA ASP A 315 43.27 -24.56 -53.59
C ASP A 315 44.14 -24.47 -54.86
N ALA A 316 45.44 -24.78 -54.75
CA ALA A 316 46.32 -24.91 -55.90
C ALA A 316 45.94 -26.11 -56.81
N LEU A 317 45.48 -27.22 -56.23
CA LEU A 317 44.96 -28.36 -56.99
C LEU A 317 43.64 -28.02 -57.70
N ARG A 318 42.77 -27.24 -57.05
CA ARG A 318 41.52 -26.72 -57.60
C ARG A 318 41.78 -25.76 -58.76
N ALA A 319 42.78 -24.87 -58.62
CA ALA A 319 43.24 -24.00 -59.69
C ALA A 319 43.88 -24.77 -60.86
N ALA A 320 44.42 -25.97 -60.61
CA ALA A 320 44.94 -26.88 -61.62
C ALA A 320 43.86 -27.77 -62.29
N GLY A 321 42.58 -27.56 -61.99
CA GLY A 321 41.45 -28.23 -62.65
C GLY A 321 41.05 -29.59 -62.07
N GLY A 322 41.39 -29.86 -60.80
CA GLY A 322 40.89 -31.02 -60.07
C GLY A 322 39.41 -30.86 -59.69
N ASP A 323 38.55 -31.68 -60.26
CA ASP A 323 37.10 -31.74 -59.99
C ASP A 323 36.84 -32.40 -58.61
N THR A 324 36.79 -31.58 -57.56
CA THR A 324 36.32 -31.93 -56.22
C THR A 324 35.39 -30.83 -55.72
N ASP A 325 34.27 -30.60 -56.41
CA ASP A 325 33.44 -29.40 -56.21
C ASP A 325 32.03 -29.65 -55.63
N ALA A 326 31.72 -30.87 -55.16
CA ALA A 326 30.37 -31.18 -54.67
C ALA A 326 30.21 -31.16 -53.13
N GLU A 327 31.21 -31.60 -52.35
CA GLU A 327 31.02 -31.77 -50.90
C GLU A 327 31.36 -30.51 -50.07
N ASP A 328 32.41 -29.75 -50.43
CA ASP A 328 32.84 -28.56 -49.67
C ASP A 328 31.87 -27.35 -49.79
N GLY A 329 31.14 -27.25 -50.91
CA GLY A 329 30.15 -26.18 -51.13
C GLY A 329 28.88 -26.36 -50.28
N GLU A 330 28.40 -27.60 -50.19
CA GLU A 330 27.27 -27.96 -49.34
C GLU A 330 27.62 -27.79 -47.86
N ASP A 331 28.82 -28.19 -47.45
CA ASP A 331 29.31 -27.99 -46.08
C ASP A 331 29.51 -26.50 -45.73
N SER A 332 29.92 -25.67 -46.70
CA SER A 332 30.02 -24.21 -46.52
C SER A 332 28.64 -23.54 -46.38
N GLU A 333 27.65 -23.94 -47.17
CA GLU A 333 26.28 -23.42 -47.02
C GLU A 333 25.59 -23.92 -45.75
N GLN A 334 25.79 -25.20 -45.41
CA GLN A 334 25.27 -25.79 -44.18
C GLN A 334 25.92 -25.15 -42.95
N SER A 335 27.23 -24.92 -42.96
CA SER A 335 27.91 -24.19 -41.88
C SER A 335 27.47 -22.73 -41.78
N ALA A 336 27.21 -22.04 -42.90
CA ALA A 336 26.61 -20.70 -42.88
C ALA A 336 25.19 -20.70 -42.27
N LYS A 337 24.36 -21.69 -42.61
CA LYS A 337 23.02 -21.88 -42.02
C LYS A 337 23.10 -22.23 -40.53
N ILE A 338 24.04 -23.09 -40.14
CA ILE A 338 24.27 -23.46 -38.73
C ILE A 338 24.75 -22.25 -37.93
N ASN A 339 25.67 -21.46 -38.47
CA ASN A 339 26.15 -20.23 -37.82
C ASN A 339 25.01 -19.20 -37.68
N ALA A 340 24.15 -19.06 -38.69
CA ALA A 340 22.95 -18.24 -38.59
C ALA A 340 21.98 -18.75 -37.51
N LEU A 341 21.77 -20.07 -37.43
CA LEU A 341 20.95 -20.69 -36.38
C LEU A 341 21.56 -20.50 -34.99
N TYR A 342 22.87 -20.61 -34.85
CA TYR A 342 23.59 -20.41 -33.59
C TYR A 342 23.46 -18.95 -33.10
N GLY A 343 23.46 -17.99 -34.02
CA GLY A 343 23.13 -16.59 -33.73
C GLY A 343 21.71 -16.41 -33.21
N THR A 344 20.72 -17.05 -33.84
CA THR A 344 19.32 -17.01 -33.36
C THR A 344 19.10 -17.80 -32.08
N LEU A 345 19.87 -18.87 -31.83
CA LEU A 345 19.77 -19.68 -30.63
C LEU A 345 20.06 -18.87 -29.38
N LYS A 346 21.04 -17.96 -29.44
CA LYS A 346 21.37 -17.07 -28.32
C LYS A 346 20.16 -16.22 -27.91
N THR A 347 19.45 -15.64 -28.89
CA THR A 347 18.22 -14.86 -28.62
C THR A 347 17.08 -15.72 -28.07
N ILE A 348 16.96 -16.97 -28.53
CA ILE A 348 15.93 -17.91 -28.04
C ILE A 348 16.27 -18.38 -26.61
N GLU A 349 17.54 -18.64 -26.32
CA GLU A 349 18.02 -19.05 -24.99
C GLU A 349 17.76 -17.95 -23.95
N ASP A 350 17.95 -16.69 -24.32
CA ASP A 350 17.68 -15.55 -23.44
C ASP A 350 16.16 -15.32 -23.23
N LEU A 351 15.32 -15.62 -24.24
CA LEU A 351 13.85 -15.45 -24.17
C LEU A 351 13.10 -16.66 -23.58
N ALA A 352 13.64 -17.87 -23.70
CA ALA A 352 13.06 -19.10 -23.18
C ALA A 352 12.71 -19.07 -21.68
N PRO A 353 13.58 -18.58 -20.76
CA PRO A 353 13.25 -18.54 -19.33
C PRO A 353 12.16 -17.52 -18.98
N LEU A 354 11.89 -16.53 -19.84
CA LEU A 354 10.85 -15.53 -19.61
C LEU A 354 9.45 -16.05 -19.97
N LEU A 355 9.36 -17.02 -20.88
CA LEU A 355 8.10 -17.53 -21.43
C LEU A 355 7.18 -18.16 -20.38
N PRO A 356 7.64 -19.00 -19.42
CA PRO A 356 6.79 -19.52 -18.35
C PRO A 356 6.19 -18.40 -17.49
N SER A 357 6.99 -17.40 -17.12
CA SER A 357 6.53 -16.28 -16.30
C SER A 357 5.49 -15.41 -17.02
N LEU A 358 5.64 -15.22 -18.33
CA LEU A 358 4.66 -14.53 -19.16
C LEU A 358 3.37 -15.32 -19.29
N ILE A 359 3.44 -16.64 -19.42
CA ILE A 359 2.25 -17.52 -19.45
C ILE A 359 1.51 -17.46 -18.11
N ASP A 360 2.21 -17.51 -16.99
CA ASP A 360 1.58 -17.41 -15.66
C ASP A 360 0.93 -16.04 -15.45
N ARG A 361 1.60 -14.96 -15.85
CA ARG A 361 1.01 -13.61 -15.87
C ARG A 361 -0.22 -13.54 -16.76
N LEU A 362 -0.15 -14.03 -18.01
CA LEU A 362 -1.30 -14.09 -18.92
C LEU A 362 -2.44 -14.94 -18.36
N ARG A 363 -2.15 -16.00 -17.60
CA ARG A 363 -3.18 -16.82 -16.96
C ARG A 363 -3.90 -16.08 -15.84
N SER A 364 -3.16 -15.31 -15.02
CA SER A 364 -3.76 -14.42 -14.02
C SER A 364 -4.56 -13.29 -14.68
N LEU A 365 -4.02 -12.72 -15.76
CA LEU A 365 -4.63 -11.63 -16.52
C LEU A 365 -5.86 -12.09 -17.31
N ARG A 366 -5.92 -13.36 -17.72
CA ARG A 366 -7.07 -13.95 -18.44
C ARG A 366 -8.37 -13.80 -17.66
N ALA A 367 -8.35 -13.95 -16.34
CA ALA A 367 -9.54 -13.74 -15.51
C ALA A 367 -10.01 -12.28 -15.63
N ILE A 368 -9.09 -11.33 -15.49
CA ILE A 368 -9.37 -9.89 -15.62
C ILE A 368 -9.84 -9.54 -17.03
N HIS A 369 -9.26 -10.12 -18.07
CA HIS A 369 -9.69 -9.89 -19.46
C HIS A 369 -11.08 -10.47 -19.74
N ALA A 370 -11.40 -11.64 -19.18
CA ALA A 370 -12.74 -12.21 -19.29
C ALA A 370 -13.77 -11.35 -18.53
N ASP A 371 -13.42 -10.89 -17.33
CA ASP A 371 -14.27 -9.97 -16.56
C ASP A 371 -14.45 -8.64 -17.29
N ALA A 372 -13.41 -8.09 -17.90
CA ALA A 372 -13.49 -6.87 -18.71
C ALA A 372 -14.39 -7.05 -19.94
N ALA A 373 -14.30 -8.18 -20.63
CA ALA A 373 -15.18 -8.48 -21.77
C ALA A 373 -16.65 -8.66 -21.34
N THR A 374 -16.90 -9.33 -20.20
CA THR A 374 -18.27 -9.45 -19.67
C THR A 374 -18.80 -8.11 -19.16
N ALA A 375 -17.94 -7.25 -18.61
CA ALA A 375 -18.29 -5.90 -18.20
C ALA A 375 -18.65 -5.02 -19.40
N SER A 376 -17.87 -5.05 -20.49
CA SER A 376 -18.23 -4.33 -21.73
C SER A 376 -19.56 -4.82 -22.29
N ASP A 377 -19.79 -6.13 -22.34
CA ASP A 377 -21.07 -6.68 -22.80
C ASP A 377 -22.23 -6.30 -21.87
N SER A 378 -21.99 -6.19 -20.57
CA SER A 378 -23.00 -5.75 -19.61
C SER A 378 -23.32 -4.26 -19.78
N LEU A 379 -22.31 -3.44 -20.07
CA LEU A 379 -22.45 -2.02 -20.34
C LEU A 379 -23.24 -1.79 -21.63
N ASP A 380 -22.92 -2.50 -22.70
CA ASP A 380 -23.66 -2.44 -23.96
C ASP A 380 -25.13 -2.85 -23.79
N ARG A 381 -25.42 -3.81 -22.90
CA ARG A 381 -26.79 -4.20 -22.55
C ARG A 381 -27.51 -3.10 -21.78
N VAL A 382 -26.84 -2.48 -20.81
CA VAL A 382 -27.40 -1.36 -20.03
C VAL A 382 -27.64 -0.15 -20.93
N GLU A 383 -26.72 0.16 -21.85
CA GLU A 383 -26.89 1.23 -22.83
C GLU A 383 -28.12 0.99 -23.71
N LYS A 384 -28.28 -0.21 -24.26
CA LYS A 384 -29.48 -0.58 -25.05
C LYS A 384 -30.78 -0.50 -24.24
N GLN A 385 -30.74 -0.87 -22.96
CA GLN A 385 -31.90 -0.71 -22.07
C GLN A 385 -32.20 0.76 -21.79
N GLN A 386 -31.17 1.59 -21.62
CA GLN A 386 -31.31 3.02 -21.41
C GLN A 386 -31.88 3.73 -22.64
N THR A 387 -31.41 3.40 -23.84
CA THR A 387 -31.96 3.94 -25.08
C THR A 387 -33.41 3.48 -25.27
N GLY A 388 -33.72 2.21 -25.00
CA GLY A 388 -35.10 1.71 -25.05
C GLY A 388 -36.03 2.39 -24.04
N MET A 389 -35.56 2.62 -22.81
CA MET A 389 -36.30 3.36 -21.80
C MET A 389 -36.51 4.82 -22.20
N ALA A 390 -35.52 5.46 -22.83
CA ALA A 390 -35.66 6.83 -23.35
C ALA A 390 -36.74 6.90 -24.45
N ASP A 391 -36.74 5.95 -25.38
CA ASP A 391 -37.76 5.84 -26.43
C ASP A 391 -39.15 5.60 -25.83
N ASP A 392 -39.26 4.74 -24.81
CA ASP A 392 -40.51 4.49 -24.13
C ASP A 392 -40.99 5.75 -23.40
N ILE A 393 -40.13 6.44 -22.65
CA ILE A 393 -40.48 7.73 -22.02
C ILE A 393 -40.99 8.74 -23.06
N GLN A 394 -40.40 8.78 -24.25
CA GLN A 394 -40.90 9.62 -25.34
C GLN A 394 -42.33 9.21 -25.75
N LYS A 395 -42.59 7.92 -25.95
CA LYS A 395 -43.94 7.40 -26.24
C LYS A 395 -44.93 7.71 -25.11
N TRP A 396 -44.52 7.62 -23.84
CA TRP A 396 -45.35 7.99 -22.69
C TRP A 396 -45.68 9.49 -22.71
N ARG A 397 -44.75 10.37 -23.07
CA ARG A 397 -45.00 11.81 -23.23
C ARG A 397 -45.99 12.10 -24.36
N GLU A 398 -45.78 11.50 -25.53
CA GLU A 398 -46.69 11.64 -26.67
C GLU A 398 -48.09 11.08 -26.35
N GLY A 399 -48.16 9.97 -25.61
CA GLY A 399 -49.41 9.40 -25.12
C GLY A 399 -50.13 10.32 -24.13
N LEU A 400 -49.38 10.94 -23.21
CA LEU A 400 -49.93 11.88 -22.24
C LEU A 400 -50.42 13.17 -22.90
N GLU A 401 -49.72 13.67 -23.91
CA GLU A 401 -50.13 14.82 -24.72
C GLU A 401 -51.45 14.53 -25.46
N LYS A 402 -51.57 13.35 -26.09
CA LYS A 402 -52.84 12.91 -26.71
C LYS A 402 -53.99 12.80 -25.71
N VAL A 403 -53.71 12.32 -24.50
CA VAL A 403 -54.72 12.25 -23.42
C VAL A 403 -55.09 13.65 -22.94
N GLU A 404 -54.14 14.57 -22.82
CA GLU A 404 -54.40 15.96 -22.46
C GLU A 404 -55.25 16.67 -23.52
N GLU A 405 -54.94 16.46 -24.81
CA GLU A 405 -55.74 16.97 -25.92
C GLU A 405 -57.15 16.37 -25.91
N ALA A 406 -57.29 15.06 -25.73
CA ALA A 406 -58.58 14.39 -25.63
C ALA A 406 -59.39 14.89 -24.42
N LEU A 407 -58.73 15.16 -23.29
CA LEU A 407 -59.37 15.73 -22.10
C LEU A 407 -59.83 17.16 -22.35
N LYS A 408 -59.02 18.01 -23.00
CA LYS A 408 -59.41 19.38 -23.39
C LYS A 408 -60.58 19.38 -24.37
N GLN A 409 -60.57 18.49 -25.36
CA GLN A 409 -61.69 18.31 -26.28
C GLN A 409 -62.94 17.83 -25.54
N GLY A 410 -62.79 16.85 -24.64
CA GLY A 410 -63.85 16.37 -23.77
C GLY A 410 -64.43 17.46 -22.88
N GLU A 411 -63.60 18.31 -22.29
CA GLU A 411 -64.03 19.46 -21.48
C GLU A 411 -64.77 20.50 -22.33
N CYS A 412 -64.29 20.82 -23.53
CA CYS A 412 -64.97 21.70 -24.47
C CYS A 412 -66.35 21.15 -24.88
N MET A 413 -66.43 19.86 -25.20
CA MET A 413 -67.69 19.18 -25.52
C MET A 413 -68.63 19.14 -24.32
N MET A 414 -68.13 18.84 -23.12
CA MET A 414 -68.91 18.82 -21.89
C MET A 414 -69.42 20.22 -21.52
N ARG A 415 -68.60 21.26 -21.70
CA ARG A 415 -68.99 22.67 -21.51
C ARG A 415 -70.01 23.11 -22.56
N GLY A 416 -69.88 22.65 -23.81
CA GLY A 416 -70.89 22.83 -24.86
C GLY A 416 -72.22 22.18 -24.50
N ASN A 417 -72.18 20.92 -24.06
CA ASN A 417 -73.36 20.18 -23.60
C ASN A 417 -73.99 20.83 -22.36
N MET A 418 -73.20 21.27 -21.39
CA MET A 418 -73.68 22.01 -20.21
C MET A 418 -74.43 23.27 -20.63
N LYS A 419 -73.89 24.07 -21.55
CA LYS A 419 -74.57 25.26 -22.08
C LYS A 419 -75.87 24.91 -22.81
N ALA A 420 -75.90 23.81 -23.56
CA ALA A 420 -77.12 23.34 -24.22
C ALA A 420 -78.18 22.92 -23.20
N VAL A 421 -77.79 22.20 -22.15
CA VAL A 421 -78.68 21.83 -21.04
C VAL A 421 -79.16 23.06 -20.27
N GLU A 422 -78.28 24.01 -19.96
CA GLU A 422 -78.66 25.30 -19.34
C GLU A 422 -79.66 26.08 -20.21
N ALA A 423 -79.48 26.09 -21.53
CA ALA A 423 -80.42 26.71 -22.45
C ALA A 423 -81.78 26.00 -22.44
N TRP A 424 -81.80 24.66 -22.43
CA TRP A 424 -83.04 23.89 -22.32
C TRP A 424 -83.73 24.10 -20.97
N VAL A 425 -82.98 24.17 -19.87
CA VAL A 425 -83.53 24.46 -18.53
C VAL A 425 -84.14 25.86 -18.50
N LYS A 426 -83.44 26.88 -19.03
CA LYS A 426 -83.97 28.25 -19.12
C LYS A 426 -85.22 28.33 -19.99
N GLU A 427 -85.26 27.61 -21.11
CA GLU A 427 -86.45 27.53 -21.96
C GLU A 427 -87.62 26.86 -21.21
N LEU A 428 -87.33 25.84 -20.40
CA LEU A 428 -88.32 25.17 -19.56
C LEU A 428 -88.82 26.09 -18.42
N GLU A 429 -87.93 26.84 -17.78
CA GLU A 429 -88.26 27.85 -16.77
C GLU A 429 -89.16 28.94 -17.36
N GLN A 430 -88.83 29.46 -18.55
CA GLN A 430 -89.67 30.46 -19.25
C GLN A 430 -91.05 29.91 -19.61
N LYS A 431 -91.14 28.63 -20.03
CA LYS A 431 -92.44 27.99 -20.29
C LYS A 431 -93.25 27.78 -19.00
N MET A 432 -92.59 27.53 -17.87
CA MET A 432 -93.23 27.43 -16.56
C MET A 432 -93.69 28.78 -16.02
N GLU A 433 -92.99 29.88 -16.29
CA GLU A 433 -93.43 31.25 -15.93
C GLU A 433 -94.61 31.76 -16.78
N GLN A 434 -94.83 31.18 -17.96
CA GLN A 434 -95.94 31.52 -18.86
C GLN A 434 -97.24 30.74 -18.58
N LEU A 435 -97.19 29.77 -17.66
CA LEU A 435 -98.33 29.02 -17.13
C LEU A 435 -98.79 29.63 -15.80
#